data_AF-A0A2N1RTZ4-F1
#
_entry.id   AF-A0A2N1RTZ4-F1
#
_cell.length_a   1.000
_cell.length_b   1.000
_cell.length_c   1.000
_cell.angle_alpha   90.00
_cell.angle_beta   90.00
_cell.angle_gamma   90.00
#
_symmetry.space_group_name_H-M   'P 1'
#
loop_
_entity.id
_entity.type
_entity.pdbx_description
1 polymer ?
#
loop_
_entity_poly.entity_id
_entity_poly.type
_entity_poly.pdbx_seq_one_letter_code
_entity_poly.pdbx_strand_id
1 'polypeptide(L)'
;MVKPLNEFGGWLKFFQIINIFSLILVTLYFLSTLYFTAGAFSLKNPLTNELKLSIAFMFTLFPALFYYTFRILKSLKTKSPHVPDEISGFIRYILLFSVIAGVVEITLFAAPDIMKLVYDLFRSLIQPIVINIIWLMYFRKSVRVKEFYGQNSSTDLSSLFR
;
A
#
# COMPACT_ATOMS: atom_id res chain seq x y z
N MET A 1 -8.61 31.40 4.77
CA MET A 1 -9.69 30.89 3.88
C MET A 1 -9.73 29.37 3.98
N VAL A 2 -10.91 28.77 4.14
CA VAL A 2 -11.06 27.30 4.07
C VAL A 2 -11.10 26.90 2.60
N LYS A 3 -10.30 25.91 2.18
CA LYS A 3 -10.38 25.39 0.80
C LYS A 3 -11.71 24.66 0.59
N PRO A 4 -12.39 24.84 -0.55
CA PRO A 4 -13.65 24.15 -0.81
C PRO A 4 -13.46 22.63 -0.76
N LEU A 5 -14.45 21.94 -0.21
CA LEU A 5 -14.36 20.50 0.07
C LEU A 5 -14.31 19.67 -1.23
N ASN A 6 -14.91 20.19 -2.31
CA ASN A 6 -14.97 19.61 -3.65
C ASN A 6 -13.66 19.71 -4.46
N GLU A 7 -12.59 20.30 -3.90
CA GLU A 7 -11.23 20.35 -4.48
C GLU A 7 -10.37 19.14 -4.09
N PHE A 8 -9.69 18.57 -5.09
CA PHE A 8 -8.65 17.55 -4.88
C PHE A 8 -7.44 18.15 -4.17
N GLY A 9 -7.24 17.79 -2.89
CA GLY A 9 -6.18 18.40 -2.08
C GLY A 9 -6.09 17.81 -0.68
N GLY A 10 -5.16 18.36 0.12
CA GLY A 10 -4.87 17.86 1.46
C GLY A 10 -4.50 16.37 1.45
N TRP A 11 -5.13 15.59 2.34
CA TRP A 11 -4.89 14.17 2.50
C TRP A 11 -5.08 13.32 1.23
N LEU A 12 -5.99 13.67 0.30
CA LEU A 12 -6.09 12.98 -1.00
C LEU A 12 -4.84 13.16 -1.87
N LYS A 13 -4.28 14.37 -1.91
CA LYS A 13 -3.04 14.64 -2.66
C LYS A 13 -1.82 14.02 -1.96
N PHE A 14 -1.79 14.03 -0.63
CA PHE A 14 -0.74 13.35 0.15
C PHE A 14 -0.75 11.83 -0.09
N PHE A 15 -1.93 11.21 -0.07
CA PHE A 15 -2.12 9.79 -0.42
C PHE A 15 -1.65 9.49 -1.85
N GLN A 16 -2.01 10.31 -2.83
CA GLN A 16 -1.55 10.16 -4.21
C GLN A 16 -0.01 10.21 -4.29
N ILE A 17 0.62 11.17 -3.62
CA ILE A 17 2.08 11.32 -3.56
C ILE A 17 2.73 10.09 -2.94
N ILE A 18 2.19 9.58 -1.81
CA ILE A 18 2.67 8.35 -1.18
C ILE A 18 2.58 7.16 -2.15
N ASN A 19 1.44 6.94 -2.81
CA ASN A 19 1.28 5.82 -3.74
C ASN A 19 2.25 5.91 -4.95
N ILE A 20 2.57 7.13 -5.42
CA ILE A 20 3.60 7.35 -6.45
C ILE A 20 4.99 6.98 -5.92
N PHE A 21 5.36 7.44 -4.72
CA PHE A 21 6.64 7.04 -4.09
C PHE A 21 6.71 5.54 -3.82
N SER A 22 5.61 4.90 -3.40
CA SER A 22 5.54 3.45 -3.24
C SER A 22 5.80 2.71 -4.54
N LEU A 23 5.20 3.11 -5.66
CA LEU A 23 5.52 2.51 -6.97
C LEU A 23 6.99 2.71 -7.36
N ILE A 24 7.56 3.89 -7.14
CA ILE A 24 8.97 4.16 -7.44
C ILE A 24 9.89 3.26 -6.60
N LEU A 25 9.68 3.20 -5.28
CA LEU A 25 10.50 2.39 -4.38
C LEU A 25 10.37 0.88 -4.67
N VAL A 26 9.16 0.39 -4.92
CA VAL A 26 8.91 -1.02 -5.29
C VAL A 26 9.54 -1.35 -6.65
N THR A 27 9.52 -0.43 -7.61
CA THR A 27 10.21 -0.60 -8.91
C THR A 27 11.73 -0.60 -8.76
N LEU A 28 12.30 0.31 -7.97
CA LEU A 28 13.74 0.36 -7.70
C LEU A 28 14.24 -0.90 -6.96
N TYR A 29 13.47 -1.42 -6.00
CA TYR A 29 13.79 -2.66 -5.30
C TYR A 29 13.71 -3.89 -6.22
N PHE A 30 12.73 -3.95 -7.11
CA PHE A 30 12.66 -5.00 -8.13
C PHE A 30 13.86 -4.95 -9.09
N LEU A 31 14.22 -3.76 -9.57
CA LEU A 31 15.38 -3.56 -10.44
C LEU A 31 16.71 -3.90 -9.75
N SER A 32 16.90 -3.55 -8.47
CA SER A 32 18.11 -3.95 -7.73
C SER A 32 18.16 -5.46 -7.49
N THR A 33 17.03 -6.10 -7.17
CA THR A 33 16.92 -7.56 -7.06
C THR A 33 17.33 -8.25 -8.37
N LEU A 34 16.85 -7.76 -9.53
CA LEU A 34 17.26 -8.27 -10.84
C LEU A 34 18.76 -8.04 -11.10
N TYR A 35 19.30 -6.87 -10.77
CA TYR A 35 20.72 -6.54 -10.96
C TYR A 35 21.64 -7.48 -10.16
N PHE A 36 21.38 -7.68 -8.87
CA PHE A 36 22.16 -8.61 -8.04
C PHE A 36 22.03 -10.06 -8.53
N THR A 37 20.84 -10.46 -8.98
CA THR A 37 20.60 -11.79 -9.57
C THR A 37 21.44 -12.00 -10.83
N ALA A 38 21.41 -11.04 -11.77
CA ALA A 38 22.19 -11.09 -13.01
C ALA A 38 23.70 -11.09 -12.76
N GLY A 39 24.17 -10.29 -11.78
CA GLY A 39 25.57 -10.29 -11.34
C GLY A 39 26.04 -11.64 -10.80
N ALA A 40 25.23 -12.29 -9.96
CA ALA A 40 25.54 -13.62 -9.43
C ALA A 40 25.62 -14.69 -10.53
N PHE A 41 24.67 -14.71 -11.48
CA PHE A 41 24.71 -15.60 -12.64
C PHE A 41 25.95 -15.35 -13.52
N SER A 42 26.28 -14.10 -13.81
CA SER A 42 27.45 -13.71 -14.63
C SER A 42 28.77 -14.21 -14.02
N LEU A 43 28.91 -14.06 -12.70
CA LEU A 43 30.09 -14.51 -11.94
C LEU A 43 30.11 -16.02 -11.65
N LYS A 44 29.10 -16.78 -12.08
CA LYS A 44 28.86 -18.20 -11.72
C LYS A 44 28.81 -18.46 -10.20
N ASN A 45 28.53 -17.43 -9.40
CA ASN A 45 28.45 -17.55 -7.96
C ASN A 45 27.13 -18.24 -7.57
N PRO A 46 27.13 -19.20 -6.62
CA PRO A 46 25.91 -19.81 -6.15
C PRO A 46 25.03 -18.76 -5.46
N LEU A 47 23.78 -18.61 -5.93
CA LEU A 47 22.80 -17.74 -5.28
C LEU A 47 22.64 -18.14 -3.81
N THR A 48 22.77 -17.17 -2.90
CA THR A 48 22.48 -17.40 -1.47
C THR A 48 21.00 -17.75 -1.29
N ASN A 49 20.66 -18.47 -0.22
CA ASN A 49 19.25 -18.84 0.02
C ASN A 49 18.39 -17.60 0.30
N GLU A 50 18.96 -16.56 0.91
CA GLU A 50 18.36 -15.23 1.09
C GLU A 50 18.00 -14.59 -0.26
N LEU A 51 18.92 -14.61 -1.23
CA LEU A 51 18.70 -14.05 -2.57
C LEU A 51 17.67 -14.87 -3.35
N LYS A 52 17.73 -16.22 -3.30
CA LYS A 52 16.71 -17.10 -3.89
C LYS A 52 15.31 -16.79 -3.36
N LEU A 53 15.18 -16.62 -2.04
CA LEU A 53 13.90 -16.29 -1.42
C LEU A 53 13.44 -14.88 -1.81
N SER A 54 14.35 -13.90 -1.79
CA SER A 54 14.06 -12.51 -2.19
C SER A 54 13.55 -12.43 -3.63
N ILE A 55 14.13 -13.21 -4.54
CA ILE A 55 13.65 -13.38 -5.92
C ILE A 55 12.23 -13.98 -5.92
N ALA A 56 12.00 -15.13 -5.30
CA ALA A 56 10.69 -15.80 -5.29
C ALA A 56 9.57 -14.93 -4.70
N PHE A 57 9.89 -14.22 -3.61
CA PHE A 57 9.03 -13.26 -2.93
C PHE A 57 8.70 -12.06 -3.82
N MET A 58 9.70 -11.48 -4.50
CA MET A 58 9.47 -10.40 -5.46
C MET A 58 8.61 -10.83 -6.64
N PHE A 59 8.94 -11.92 -7.32
CA PHE A 59 8.14 -12.38 -8.47
C PHE A 59 6.69 -12.73 -8.11
N THR A 60 6.42 -13.08 -6.85
CA THR A 60 5.06 -13.35 -6.35
C THR A 60 4.31 -12.07 -5.93
N LEU A 61 4.96 -11.16 -5.20
CA LEU A 61 4.30 -10.01 -4.56
C LEU A 61 4.40 -8.70 -5.35
N PHE A 62 5.46 -8.49 -6.12
CA PHE A 62 5.63 -7.29 -6.94
C PHE A 62 4.46 -7.07 -7.91
N PRO A 63 3.98 -8.08 -8.67
CA PRO A 63 2.87 -7.87 -9.61
C PRO A 63 1.59 -7.43 -8.90
N ALA A 64 1.27 -8.02 -7.74
CA ALA A 64 0.09 -7.67 -6.95
C ALA A 64 0.19 -6.25 -6.38
N LEU A 65 1.28 -5.93 -5.67
CA LEU A 65 1.50 -4.62 -5.06
C LEU A 65 1.54 -3.50 -6.12
N PHE A 66 2.22 -3.73 -7.24
CA PHE A 66 2.26 -2.79 -8.36
C PHE A 66 0.86 -2.60 -8.97
N TYR A 67 0.12 -3.69 -9.25
CA TYR A 67 -1.23 -3.64 -9.81
C TYR A 67 -2.19 -2.85 -8.93
N TYR A 68 -2.30 -3.18 -7.63
CA TYR A 68 -3.25 -2.51 -6.74
C TYR A 68 -2.89 -1.04 -6.50
N THR A 69 -1.61 -0.70 -6.36
CA THR A 69 -1.16 0.69 -6.20
C THR A 69 -1.41 1.50 -7.48
N PHE A 70 -1.18 0.92 -8.67
CA PHE A 70 -1.53 1.54 -9.95
C PHE A 70 -3.05 1.72 -10.12
N ARG A 71 -3.85 0.72 -9.74
CA ARG A 71 -5.33 0.81 -9.72
C ARG A 71 -5.80 1.96 -8.83
N ILE A 72 -5.26 2.10 -7.62
CA ILE A 72 -5.54 3.22 -6.73
C ILE A 72 -5.22 4.56 -7.42
N LEU A 73 -4.03 4.71 -8.00
CA LEU A 73 -3.63 5.94 -8.71
C LEU A 73 -4.48 6.27 -9.94
N LYS A 74 -5.07 5.25 -10.59
CA LYS A 74 -6.06 5.42 -11.66
C LYS A 74 -7.40 5.89 -11.09
N SER A 75 -7.95 5.17 -10.12
CA SER A 75 -9.27 5.45 -9.55
C SER A 75 -9.33 6.81 -8.85
N LEU A 76 -8.24 7.26 -8.20
CA LEU A 76 -8.14 8.59 -7.57
C LEU A 76 -8.52 9.75 -8.51
N LYS A 77 -8.30 9.61 -9.82
CA LYS A 77 -8.60 10.64 -10.84
C LYS A 77 -10.07 10.67 -11.26
N THR A 78 -10.83 9.60 -11.01
CA THR A 78 -12.23 9.47 -11.42
C THR A 78 -13.16 10.06 -10.38
N LYS A 79 -13.97 11.07 -10.72
CA LYS A 79 -15.05 11.55 -9.85
C LYS A 79 -16.28 10.64 -9.98
N SER A 80 -16.43 9.69 -9.07
CA SER A 80 -17.62 8.82 -8.96
C SER A 80 -17.86 8.38 -7.51
N PRO A 81 -19.12 8.30 -7.03
CA PRO A 81 -19.43 7.91 -5.65
C PRO A 81 -18.89 6.55 -5.20
N HIS A 82 -18.60 5.63 -6.11
CA HIS A 82 -18.10 4.29 -5.77
C HIS A 82 -16.57 4.21 -5.59
N VAL A 83 -15.82 5.26 -5.97
CA VAL A 83 -14.36 5.27 -5.93
C VAL A 83 -13.76 5.11 -4.52
N PRO A 84 -14.30 5.72 -3.44
CA PRO A 84 -13.81 5.48 -2.08
C PRO A 84 -13.88 4.01 -1.65
N ASP A 85 -14.90 3.28 -2.10
CA ASP A 85 -15.10 1.87 -1.79
C ASP A 85 -14.25 0.95 -2.67
N GLU A 86 -14.03 1.31 -3.95
CA GLU A 86 -13.07 0.64 -4.85
C GLU A 86 -11.64 0.75 -4.29
N ILE A 87 -11.21 1.95 -3.92
CA ILE A 87 -9.91 2.22 -3.28
C ILE A 87 -9.82 1.49 -1.94
N SER A 88 -10.87 1.50 -1.12
CA SER A 88 -10.93 0.71 0.12
C SER A 88 -10.86 -0.81 -0.14
N GLY A 89 -11.27 -1.28 -1.32
CA GLY A 89 -11.04 -2.64 -1.81
C GLY A 89 -9.56 -2.91 -2.08
N PHE A 90 -8.91 -2.05 -2.85
CA PHE A 90 -7.48 -2.21 -3.18
C PHE A 90 -6.57 -2.11 -1.94
N ILE A 91 -6.86 -1.21 -0.99
CA ILE A 91 -6.11 -1.13 0.28
C ILE A 91 -6.32 -2.41 1.13
N ARG A 92 -7.51 -3.04 1.09
CA ARG A 92 -7.74 -4.36 1.74
C ARG A 92 -6.85 -5.45 1.13
N TYR A 93 -6.70 -5.48 -0.20
CA TYR A 93 -5.80 -6.43 -0.87
C TYR A 93 -4.33 -6.15 -0.54
N ILE A 94 -3.88 -4.89 -0.63
CA ILE A 94 -2.50 -4.51 -0.25
C ILE A 94 -2.19 -4.94 1.18
N LEU A 95 -3.09 -4.66 2.13
CA LEU A 95 -2.97 -5.10 3.53
C LEU A 95 -2.83 -6.63 3.65
N LEU A 96 -3.65 -7.41 2.95
CA LEU A 96 -3.56 -8.87 2.96
C LEU A 96 -2.20 -9.35 2.43
N PHE A 97 -1.73 -8.80 1.31
CA PHE A 97 -0.40 -9.11 0.77
C PHE A 97 0.73 -8.68 1.72
N SER A 98 0.63 -7.53 2.39
CA SER A 98 1.60 -7.10 3.41
C SER A 98 1.63 -8.02 4.63
N VAL A 99 0.49 -8.53 5.10
CA VAL A 99 0.44 -9.48 6.23
C VAL A 99 1.05 -10.83 5.84
N ILE A 100 0.70 -11.37 4.66
CA ILE A 100 1.31 -12.60 4.15
C ILE A 100 2.83 -12.41 3.98
N ALA A 101 3.25 -11.28 3.42
CA ALA A 101 4.65 -10.90 3.26
C ALA A 101 5.40 -10.89 4.59
N GLY A 102 4.88 -10.18 5.60
CA GLY A 102 5.51 -10.05 6.90
C GLY A 102 5.56 -11.35 7.69
N VAL A 103 4.51 -12.18 7.65
CA VAL A 103 4.53 -13.52 8.28
C VAL A 103 5.63 -14.38 7.65
N VAL A 104 5.79 -14.36 6.32
CA VAL A 104 6.85 -15.10 5.62
C VAL A 104 8.25 -14.56 5.93
N GLU A 105 8.44 -13.23 5.95
CA GLU A 105 9.73 -12.61 6.32
C GLU A 105 10.15 -12.99 7.75
N ILE A 106 9.23 -12.89 8.71
CA ILE A 106 9.49 -13.24 10.12
C ILE A 106 9.76 -14.74 10.28
N THR A 107 8.96 -15.61 9.65
CA THR A 107 9.12 -17.08 9.78
C THR A 107 10.46 -17.58 9.22
N LEU A 108 11.07 -16.84 8.29
CA LEU A 108 12.29 -17.28 7.58
C LEU A 108 13.56 -16.50 7.95
N PHE A 109 13.45 -15.29 8.54
CA PHE A 109 14.61 -14.42 8.84
C PHE A 109 14.66 -13.84 10.25
N ALA A 110 13.64 -14.05 11.10
CA ALA A 110 13.68 -13.59 12.48
C ALA A 110 14.85 -14.22 13.23
N ALA A 111 15.66 -13.38 13.88
CA ALA A 111 16.75 -13.86 14.72
C ALA A 111 16.21 -14.33 16.09
N PRO A 112 16.94 -15.21 16.80
CA PRO A 112 16.62 -15.56 18.19
C PRO A 112 16.84 -14.40 19.17
N ASP A 113 17.46 -13.29 18.74
CA ASP A 113 17.53 -12.05 19.51
C ASP A 113 16.15 -11.38 19.59
N ILE A 114 15.63 -11.26 20.81
CA ILE A 114 14.33 -10.65 21.14
C ILE A 114 14.25 -9.20 20.62
N MET A 115 15.33 -8.42 20.68
CA MET A 115 15.32 -7.03 20.22
C MET A 115 15.17 -6.94 18.69
N LYS A 116 15.86 -7.81 17.95
CA LYS A 116 15.67 -7.92 16.50
C LYS A 116 14.29 -8.49 16.16
N LEU A 117 13.81 -9.53 16.84
CA LEU A 117 12.46 -10.08 16.63
C LEU A 117 11.36 -9.03 16.81
N VAL A 118 11.45 -8.18 17.84
CA VAL A 118 10.50 -7.06 18.06
C VAL A 118 10.59 -6.02 16.94
N TYR A 119 11.80 -5.70 16.46
CA TYR A 119 11.99 -4.79 15.32
C TYR A 119 11.38 -5.36 14.03
N ASP A 120 11.64 -6.63 13.72
CA ASP A 120 11.13 -7.31 12.52
C ASP A 120 9.59 -7.44 12.57
N LEU A 121 9.02 -7.80 13.73
CA LEU A 121 7.57 -7.78 13.97
C LEU A 121 6.96 -6.39 13.71
N PHE A 122 7.59 -5.33 14.21
CA PHE A 122 7.09 -3.97 14.03
C PHE A 122 7.17 -3.52 12.57
N ARG A 123 8.34 -3.70 11.93
CA ARG A 123 8.63 -3.30 10.55
C ARG A 123 7.77 -4.05 9.53
N SER A 124 7.65 -5.36 9.68
CA SER A 124 7.10 -6.24 8.64
C SER A 124 5.60 -6.53 8.82
N LEU A 125 5.04 -6.37 10.02
CA LEU A 125 3.60 -6.52 10.27
C LEU A 125 2.94 -5.25 10.82
N ILE A 126 3.36 -4.76 12.00
CA ILE A 126 2.59 -3.73 12.73
C ILE A 126 2.50 -2.42 11.94
N GLN A 127 3.63 -1.92 11.42
CA GLN A 127 3.68 -0.68 10.64
C GLN A 127 2.84 -0.76 9.35
N PRO A 128 2.97 -1.79 8.49
CA PRO A 128 2.07 -2.00 7.35
C PRO A 128 0.59 -2.07 7.73
N ILE A 129 0.23 -2.78 8.81
CA ILE A 129 -1.15 -2.90 9.28
C ILE A 129 -1.71 -1.53 9.67
N VAL A 130 -1.01 -0.78 10.53
CA VAL A 130 -1.44 0.54 11.01
C VAL A 130 -1.60 1.54 9.87
N ILE A 131 -0.63 1.62 8.94
CA ILE A 131 -0.68 2.55 7.81
C ILE A 131 -1.88 2.24 6.90
N ASN A 132 -2.13 0.97 6.55
CA ASN A 132 -3.27 0.60 5.71
C ASN A 132 -4.62 0.83 6.45
N ILE A 133 -4.69 0.60 7.77
CA ILE A 133 -5.89 0.89 8.57
C ILE A 133 -6.20 2.40 8.59
N ILE A 134 -5.19 3.27 8.74
CA ILE A 134 -5.36 4.73 8.67
C ILE A 134 -6.00 5.13 7.31
N TRP A 135 -5.50 4.59 6.21
CA TRP A 135 -6.06 4.89 4.88
C TRP A 135 -7.45 4.29 4.66
N LEU A 136 -7.73 3.07 5.15
CA LEU A 136 -9.08 2.49 5.14
C LEU A 136 -10.09 3.34 5.92
N MET A 137 -9.69 3.86 7.10
CA MET A 137 -10.54 4.78 7.86
C MET A 137 -10.72 6.11 7.13
N TYR A 138 -9.66 6.66 6.51
CA TYR A 138 -9.73 7.90 5.74
C TYR A 138 -10.74 7.79 4.59
N PHE A 139 -10.65 6.77 3.73
CA PHE A 139 -11.55 6.64 2.58
C PHE A 139 -13.01 6.33 2.97
N ARG A 140 -13.26 5.59 4.06
CA ARG A 140 -14.64 5.26 4.48
C ARG A 140 -15.31 6.36 5.32
N LYS A 141 -14.56 7.10 6.14
CA LYS A 141 -15.11 8.03 7.15
C LYS A 141 -14.87 9.52 6.87
N SER A 142 -13.93 9.90 5.99
CA SER A 142 -13.65 11.32 5.75
C SER A 142 -14.76 11.98 4.95
N VAL A 143 -15.50 12.91 5.59
CA VAL A 143 -16.56 13.72 4.96
C VAL A 143 -16.07 14.38 3.67
N ARG A 144 -14.86 14.96 3.68
CA ARG A 144 -14.21 15.56 2.50
C ARG A 144 -13.99 14.59 1.34
N VAL A 145 -13.70 13.32 1.62
CA VAL A 145 -13.57 12.28 0.56
C VAL A 145 -14.95 12.02 -0.05
N LYS A 146 -15.98 11.90 0.79
CA LYS A 146 -17.37 11.70 0.34
C LYS A 146 -17.86 12.86 -0.53
N GLU A 147 -17.56 14.10 -0.14
CA GLU A 147 -17.92 15.30 -0.88
C GLU A 147 -17.18 15.38 -2.22
N PHE A 148 -15.85 15.19 -2.22
CA PHE A 148 -15.04 15.23 -3.44
C PHE A 148 -15.48 14.20 -4.50
N TYR A 149 -15.86 12.99 -4.06
CA TYR A 149 -16.35 11.91 -4.94
C TYR A 149 -17.87 11.91 -5.15
N GLY A 150 -18.61 12.85 -4.54
CA GLY A 150 -20.06 13.00 -4.75
C GLY A 150 -20.95 12.00 -4.03
N GLN A 151 -20.47 11.31 -2.98
CA GLN A 151 -21.31 10.44 -2.14
C GLN A 151 -22.37 11.22 -1.34
N ASN A 152 -22.13 12.51 -1.03
CA ASN A 152 -23.05 13.32 -0.22
C ASN A 152 -24.18 14.01 -1.01
N SER A 153 -24.22 13.92 -2.34
CA SER A 153 -25.23 14.63 -3.16
C SER A 153 -26.67 14.09 -3.01
N SER A 154 -26.84 12.95 -2.35
CA SER A 154 -28.13 12.35 -2.00
C SER A 154 -28.45 12.37 -0.50
N THR A 155 -27.56 12.91 0.34
CA THR A 155 -27.79 13.01 1.79
C THR A 155 -28.61 14.26 2.08
N ASP A 156 -29.93 14.14 2.03
CA ASP A 156 -30.83 15.21 2.47
C ASP A 156 -30.57 15.54 3.95
N LEU A 157 -30.14 16.77 4.20
CA LEU A 157 -29.81 17.28 5.54
C LEU A 157 -31.04 17.34 6.47
N SER A 158 -32.26 17.23 5.93
CA SER A 158 -33.49 17.06 6.73
C SER A 158 -33.45 15.82 7.64
N SER A 159 -32.63 14.82 7.30
CA SER A 159 -32.46 13.57 8.07
C SER A 159 -31.55 13.68 9.29
N LEU A 160 -30.81 14.78 9.45
CA LEU A 160 -29.91 15.03 10.60
C LEU A 160 -30.56 15.89 11.70
N PHE A 161 -31.83 16.27 11.54
CA PHE A 161 -32.62 17.06 12.48
C PHE A 161 -33.98 16.41 12.80
N ARG A 162 -33.99 15.08 12.95
CA ARG A 162 -35.12 14.24 13.38
C ARG A 162 -34.67 13.24 14.43
#